data_AF-A0A961S189-F1
#
_entry.id   AF-A0A961S189-F1
#
_cell.length_a   1.000
_cell.length_b   1.000
_cell.length_c   1.000
_cell.angle_alpha   90.00
_cell.angle_beta   90.00
_cell.angle_gamma   90.00
#
_symmetry.space_group_name_H-M   'P 1'
#
loop_
_entity.id
_entity.type
_entity.pdbx_description
1 polymer ?
#
loop_
_entity_poly.entity_id
_entity_poly.type
_entity_poly.pdbx_seq_one_letter_code
_entity_poly.pdbx_strand_id
1 'polypeptide(L)'
;MEWEQPHWSGRPKREFEPKRKLRPNGFARLARGAAANAPVVIAFYVLIAAACAVFAAVSLTVDPDAGVRVTLDDETAAAQARLDRSFPNIDQTFLAIVEGGDGLAGRERAVAIATALAAQSDLFQSAFVPGTGPFYDVYGFLFLDLDTINARVDEVLLRQPLFHALATAPDIGGLTALVTEI
;
A
#
# COMPACT_ATOMS: atom_id res chain seq x y z
N MET A 1 -45.28 -61.73 -62.04
CA MET A 1 -45.25 -60.29 -61.70
C MET A 1 -43.81 -59.93 -61.43
N GLU A 2 -43.14 -59.43 -62.46
CA GLU A 2 -41.79 -58.87 -62.37
C GLU A 2 -41.85 -57.60 -61.53
N TRP A 3 -41.01 -57.53 -60.50
CA TRP A 3 -40.80 -56.31 -59.73
C TRP A 3 -39.43 -55.76 -60.07
N GLU A 4 -39.43 -54.55 -60.62
CA GLU A 4 -38.30 -53.83 -61.19
C GLU A 4 -37.20 -53.53 -60.15
N GLN A 5 -35.94 -53.59 -60.62
CA GLN A 5 -34.76 -53.28 -59.83
C GLN A 5 -34.67 -51.78 -59.50
N PRO A 6 -34.31 -51.38 -58.26
CA PRO A 6 -34.04 -49.98 -57.96
C PRO A 6 -32.68 -49.58 -58.55
N HIS A 7 -32.72 -48.80 -59.62
CA HIS A 7 -31.55 -48.18 -60.24
C HIS A 7 -31.04 -47.04 -59.33
N TRP A 8 -30.11 -47.36 -58.43
CA TRP A 8 -29.36 -46.35 -57.67
C TRP A 8 -28.41 -45.60 -58.62
N SER A 9 -28.83 -44.41 -59.06
CA SER A 9 -27.95 -43.47 -59.77
C SER A 9 -27.29 -42.52 -58.75
N GLY A 10 -26.07 -42.84 -58.39
CA GLY A 10 -25.26 -42.08 -57.43
C GLY A 10 -24.78 -40.73 -57.96
N ARG A 11 -25.64 -39.70 -57.93
CA ARG A 11 -25.19 -38.31 -57.82
C ARG A 11 -26.02 -37.61 -56.75
N PRO A 12 -25.42 -37.00 -55.71
CA PRO A 12 -26.18 -36.13 -54.82
C PRO A 12 -26.77 -35.01 -55.68
N LYS A 13 -28.10 -34.95 -55.73
CA LYS A 13 -28.82 -33.82 -56.30
C LYS A 13 -28.34 -32.59 -55.51
N ARG A 14 -27.54 -31.72 -56.13
CA ARG A 14 -27.24 -30.40 -55.56
C ARG A 14 -28.54 -29.62 -55.60
N GLU A 15 -29.34 -29.77 -54.55
CA GLU A 15 -30.43 -28.84 -54.28
C GLU A 15 -29.77 -27.48 -54.05
N PHE A 16 -29.82 -26.63 -55.06
CA PHE A 16 -29.58 -25.22 -54.89
C PHE A 16 -30.76 -24.69 -54.07
N GLU A 17 -30.64 -24.75 -52.75
CA GLU A 17 -31.53 -24.04 -51.85
C GLU A 17 -31.60 -22.57 -52.33
N PRO A 18 -32.79 -22.04 -52.64
CA PRO A 18 -32.88 -20.67 -53.15
C PRO A 18 -32.31 -19.75 -52.07
N LYS A 19 -31.23 -19.01 -52.40
CA LYS A 19 -30.59 -18.06 -51.48
C LYS A 19 -31.69 -17.19 -50.85
N ARG A 20 -31.99 -17.45 -49.58
CA ARG A 20 -33.05 -16.76 -48.83
C ARG A 20 -32.75 -15.27 -48.90
N LYS A 21 -33.54 -14.54 -49.69
CA LYS A 21 -33.35 -13.09 -49.88
C LYS A 21 -33.55 -12.43 -48.52
N LEU A 22 -32.43 -12.07 -47.88
CA LEU A 22 -32.42 -11.28 -46.67
C LEU A 22 -33.15 -9.97 -47.00
N ARG A 23 -34.14 -9.63 -46.17
CA ARG A 23 -34.87 -8.35 -46.26
C ARG A 23 -33.85 -7.19 -46.28
N PRO A 24 -34.19 -6.02 -46.86
CA PRO A 24 -33.29 -4.88 -46.88
C PRO A 24 -32.94 -4.45 -45.44
N ASN A 25 -31.84 -4.99 -44.94
CA ASN A 25 -31.34 -4.74 -43.59
C ASN A 25 -30.36 -3.57 -43.66
N GLY A 26 -30.61 -2.50 -42.89
CA GLY A 26 -29.74 -1.32 -42.83
C GLY A 26 -28.29 -1.67 -42.54
N PHE A 27 -28.06 -2.65 -41.67
CA PHE A 27 -26.72 -3.20 -41.36
C PHE A 27 -26.00 -3.78 -42.58
N ALA A 28 -26.72 -4.46 -43.48
CA ALA A 28 -26.12 -5.03 -44.68
C ALA A 28 -25.74 -3.97 -45.73
N ARG A 29 -26.42 -2.81 -45.72
CA ARG A 29 -26.08 -1.65 -46.55
C ARG A 29 -24.88 -0.90 -45.98
N LEU A 30 -24.81 -0.72 -44.66
CA LEU A 30 -23.65 -0.14 -43.97
C LEU A 30 -22.40 -1.00 -44.17
N ALA A 31 -22.51 -2.31 -43.98
CA ALA A 31 -21.40 -3.24 -44.18
C ALA A 31 -20.90 -3.24 -45.64
N ARG A 32 -21.81 -3.21 -46.63
CA ARG A 32 -21.42 -3.10 -48.04
C ARG A 32 -20.79 -1.75 -48.38
N GLY A 33 -21.32 -0.65 -47.85
CA GLY A 33 -20.73 0.68 -48.03
C GLY A 33 -19.34 0.80 -47.41
N ALA A 34 -19.14 0.18 -46.24
CA ALA A 34 -17.85 0.09 -45.58
C ALA A 34 -16.86 -0.80 -46.35
N ALA A 35 -17.30 -1.96 -46.86
CA ALA A 35 -16.45 -2.86 -47.64
C ALA A 35 -16.04 -2.27 -49.00
N ALA A 36 -16.93 -1.52 -49.66
CA ALA A 36 -16.62 -0.85 -50.92
C ALA A 36 -15.59 0.28 -50.76
N ASN A 37 -15.50 0.88 -49.57
CA ASN A 37 -14.57 1.96 -49.24
C ASN A 37 -13.61 1.56 -48.11
N ALA A 38 -13.18 0.28 -48.10
CA ALA A 38 -12.35 -0.29 -47.05
C ALA A 38 -11.13 0.57 -46.66
N PRO A 39 -10.30 1.09 -47.59
CA PRO A 39 -9.13 1.88 -47.19
C PRO A 39 -9.49 3.20 -46.49
N VAL A 40 -10.60 3.83 -46.88
CA VAL A 40 -11.08 5.08 -46.27
C VAL A 40 -11.58 4.83 -44.85
N VAL A 41 -12.33 3.75 -44.65
CA VAL A 41 -12.83 3.35 -43.32
C VAL A 41 -11.66 3.02 -42.40
N ILE A 42 -10.66 2.27 -42.88
CA ILE A 42 -9.46 1.94 -42.10
C ILE A 42 -8.71 3.21 -41.72
N ALA A 43 -8.43 4.11 -42.68
CA ALA A 43 -7.73 5.37 -42.41
C ALA A 43 -8.48 6.23 -41.39
N PHE A 44 -9.80 6.30 -41.48
CA PHE A 44 -10.64 7.02 -40.53
C PHE A 44 -10.56 6.45 -39.10
N TYR A 45 -10.65 5.12 -38.96
CA TYR A 45 -10.51 4.49 -37.65
C TYR A 45 -9.10 4.60 -37.08
N VAL A 46 -8.06 4.56 -37.93
CA VAL A 46 -6.68 4.81 -37.50
C VAL A 46 -6.52 6.24 -37.00
N LEU A 47 -7.10 7.23 -37.68
CA LEU A 47 -7.08 8.63 -37.22
C LEU A 47 -7.82 8.81 -35.89
N ILE A 48 -8.99 8.18 -35.72
CA ILE A 48 -9.71 8.20 -34.44
C ILE A 48 -8.90 7.52 -33.34
N ALA A 49 -8.33 6.34 -33.62
CA ALA A 49 -7.52 5.62 -32.65
C ALA A 49 -6.29 6.45 -32.23
N ALA A 50 -5.62 7.09 -33.18
CA ALA A 50 -4.51 8.00 -32.90
C ALA A 50 -4.95 9.21 -32.08
N ALA A 51 -6.09 9.83 -32.40
CA ALA A 51 -6.64 10.93 -31.61
C ALA A 51 -6.98 10.51 -30.18
N CYS A 52 -7.60 9.34 -30.00
CA CYS A 52 -7.89 8.78 -28.68
C CYS A 52 -6.61 8.43 -27.90
N ALA A 53 -5.58 7.91 -28.58
CA ALA A 53 -4.29 7.60 -27.96
C ALA A 53 -3.58 8.88 -27.50
N VAL A 54 -3.59 9.94 -28.32
CA VAL A 54 -3.05 11.26 -27.95
C VAL A 54 -3.85 11.85 -26.80
N PHE A 55 -5.19 11.79 -26.86
CA PHE A 55 -6.05 12.26 -25.78
C PHE A 55 -5.73 11.53 -24.48
N ALA A 56 -5.70 10.20 -24.49
CA ALA A 56 -5.32 9.40 -23.34
C ALA A 56 -3.91 9.74 -22.83
N ALA A 57 -2.93 9.92 -23.72
CA ALA A 57 -1.58 10.29 -23.32
C ALA A 57 -1.48 11.66 -22.63
N VAL A 58 -2.38 12.61 -22.97
CA VAL A 58 -2.38 13.96 -22.40
C VAL A 58 -3.31 14.07 -21.18
N SER A 59 -4.41 13.30 -21.14
CA SER A 59 -5.45 13.42 -20.11
C SER A 59 -5.40 12.34 -19.03
N LEU A 60 -4.60 11.28 -19.21
CA LEU A 60 -4.49 10.21 -18.22
C LEU A 60 -3.65 10.70 -17.04
N THR A 61 -4.32 11.32 -16.08
CA THR A 61 -3.77 11.63 -14.77
C THR A 61 -4.00 10.43 -13.87
N VAL A 62 -2.93 9.71 -13.54
CA VAL A 62 -2.96 8.75 -12.43
C VAL A 62 -2.76 9.56 -11.17
N ASP A 63 -3.79 9.65 -10.35
CA ASP A 63 -3.72 10.28 -9.04
C ASP A 63 -3.52 9.17 -7.99
N PRO A 64 -2.29 8.89 -7.56
CA PRO A 64 -2.02 7.89 -6.53
C PRO A 64 -2.51 8.35 -5.15
N ASP A 65 -2.76 9.65 -4.97
CA ASP A 65 -3.24 10.26 -3.73
C ASP A 65 -4.78 10.33 -3.69
N ALA A 66 -5.45 9.90 -4.77
CA ALA A 66 -6.89 9.72 -4.78
C ALA A 66 -7.25 8.61 -3.78
N GLY A 67 -7.55 9.02 -2.55
CA GLY A 67 -8.04 8.16 -1.48
C GLY A 67 -9.21 7.29 -1.96
N VAL A 68 -9.42 6.19 -1.24
CA VAL A 68 -10.47 5.21 -1.59
C VAL A 68 -11.80 5.95 -1.79
N ARG A 69 -12.38 5.84 -3.00
CA ARG A 69 -13.70 6.40 -3.35
C ARG A 69 -14.84 5.63 -2.67
N VAL A 70 -14.77 5.47 -1.36
CA VAL A 70 -15.90 5.04 -0.54
C VAL A 70 -16.69 6.31 -0.24
N THR A 71 -17.93 6.36 -0.73
CA THR A 71 -18.86 7.41 -0.35
C THR A 71 -19.19 7.24 1.13
N LEU A 72 -18.65 8.13 1.96
CA LEU A 72 -19.04 8.28 3.35
C LEU A 72 -20.45 8.90 3.40
N ASP A 73 -21.20 8.60 4.46
CA ASP A 73 -22.39 9.38 4.79
C ASP A 73 -22.01 10.82 5.20
N ASP A 74 -22.97 11.74 5.15
CA ASP A 74 -22.74 13.17 5.38
C ASP A 74 -22.18 13.46 6.79
N GLU A 75 -22.57 12.68 7.80
CA GLU A 75 -22.11 12.88 9.18
C GLU A 75 -20.65 12.45 9.35
N THR A 76 -20.30 11.27 8.84
CA THR A 76 -18.91 10.77 8.89
C THR A 76 -17.99 11.64 8.05
N ALA A 77 -18.42 12.10 6.88
CA ALA A 77 -17.65 13.03 6.05
C ALA A 77 -17.39 14.36 6.77
N ALA A 78 -18.39 14.90 7.48
CA ALA A 78 -18.21 16.11 8.29
C ALA A 78 -17.27 15.89 9.49
N ALA A 79 -17.32 14.71 10.11
CA ALA A 79 -16.41 14.35 11.20
C ALA A 79 -14.95 14.21 10.73
N GLN A 80 -14.73 13.55 9.58
CA GLN A 80 -13.40 13.44 8.96
C GLN A 80 -12.86 14.84 8.61
N ALA A 81 -13.64 15.67 7.91
CA ALA A 81 -13.22 17.02 7.56
C ALA A 81 -12.92 17.90 8.78
N ARG A 82 -13.57 17.66 9.93
CA ARG A 82 -13.24 18.32 11.20
C ARG A 82 -11.93 17.80 11.79
N LEU A 83 -11.66 16.50 11.70
CA LEU A 83 -10.40 15.90 12.15
C LEU A 83 -9.22 16.46 11.34
N ASP A 84 -9.32 16.41 10.01
CA ASP A 84 -8.28 16.88 9.08
C ASP A 84 -7.95 18.37 9.30
N ARG A 85 -8.98 19.18 9.56
CA ARG A 85 -8.81 20.61 9.87
C ARG A 85 -8.16 20.84 11.23
N SER A 86 -8.46 19.99 12.22
CA SER A 86 -7.94 20.14 13.59
C SER A 86 -6.50 19.64 13.71
N PHE A 87 -6.13 18.65 12.90
CA PHE A 87 -4.81 18.03 12.91
C PHE A 87 -4.22 17.98 11.49
N PRO A 88 -3.87 19.15 10.93
CA PRO A 88 -3.19 19.19 9.64
C PRO A 88 -1.88 18.40 9.74
N ASN A 89 -1.56 17.62 8.70
CA ASN A 89 -0.34 16.82 8.52
C ASN A 89 -0.32 15.39 9.15
N ILE A 90 -1.35 14.95 9.88
CA ILE A 90 -1.39 13.55 10.37
C ILE A 90 -1.39 12.57 9.18
N ASP A 91 -2.17 12.86 8.14
CA ASP A 91 -2.32 11.99 6.97
C ASP A 91 -1.02 11.84 6.16
N GLN A 92 -0.09 12.78 6.32
CA GLN A 92 1.22 12.79 5.64
C GLN A 92 2.35 12.25 6.53
N THR A 93 2.01 11.67 7.69
CA THR A 93 2.99 11.12 8.62
C THR A 93 3.39 9.71 8.19
N PHE A 94 4.69 9.50 7.96
CA PHE A 94 5.25 8.19 7.66
C PHE A 94 5.63 7.45 8.95
N LEU A 95 5.28 6.17 9.04
CA LEU A 95 5.72 5.28 10.12
C LEU A 95 6.91 4.45 9.64
N ALA A 96 8.06 4.61 10.29
CA ALA A 96 9.23 3.77 10.12
C ALA A 96 9.43 2.87 11.34
N ILE A 97 9.68 1.58 11.11
CA ILE A 97 9.97 0.60 12.16
C ILE A 97 11.47 0.30 12.14
N VAL A 98 12.11 0.41 13.30
CA VAL A 98 13.55 0.15 13.47
C VAL A 98 13.74 -1.04 14.38
N GLU A 99 14.38 -2.08 13.86
CA GLU A 99 14.70 -3.29 14.61
C GLU A 99 16.16 -3.29 15.09
N GLY A 100 16.37 -3.79 16.32
CA GLY A 100 17.68 -3.94 16.95
C GLY A 100 17.85 -5.33 17.55
N GLY A 101 19.10 -5.69 17.90
CA GLY A 101 19.38 -6.99 18.54
C GLY A 101 18.77 -7.13 19.94
N ASP A 102 18.52 -6.01 20.61
CA ASP A 102 17.77 -5.90 21.85
C ASP A 102 16.95 -4.58 21.87
N GLY A 103 16.14 -4.39 22.91
CA GLY A 103 15.27 -3.22 23.04
C GLY A 103 15.99 -1.89 23.23
N LEU A 104 17.17 -1.88 23.87
CA LEU A 104 17.96 -0.66 24.09
C LEU A 104 18.64 -0.23 22.79
N ALA A 105 19.32 -1.16 22.12
CA ALA A 105 19.98 -0.93 20.83
C ALA A 105 18.97 -0.52 19.75
N GLY A 106 17.76 -1.10 19.76
CA GLY A 106 16.67 -0.68 18.87
C GLY A 106 16.25 0.77 19.11
N ARG A 107 16.03 1.15 20.38
CA ARG A 107 15.67 2.52 20.78
C ARG A 107 16.76 3.52 20.39
N GLU A 108 18.02 3.24 20.69
CA GLU A 108 19.14 4.14 20.37
C GLU A 108 19.28 4.38 18.87
N ARG A 109 19.16 3.31 18.07
CA ARG A 109 19.18 3.41 16.60
C ARG A 109 18.01 4.23 16.07
N ALA A 110 16.81 4.02 16.60
CA ALA A 110 15.63 4.78 16.19
C ALA A 110 15.82 6.28 16.47
N VAL A 111 16.34 6.64 17.65
CA VAL A 111 16.61 8.03 18.03
C VAL A 111 17.69 8.65 17.13
N ALA A 112 18.76 7.90 16.82
CA ALA A 112 19.81 8.37 15.91
C ALA A 112 19.26 8.65 14.50
N ILE A 113 18.43 7.75 13.97
CA ILE A 113 17.78 7.92 12.66
C ILE A 113 16.84 9.13 12.69
N ALA A 114 15.99 9.25 13.71
CA ALA A 114 15.07 10.38 13.83
C ALA A 114 15.83 11.72 13.91
N THR A 115 16.96 11.76 14.63
CA THR A 115 17.81 12.96 14.71
C THR A 115 18.41 13.32 13.35
N ALA A 116 18.87 12.32 12.58
CA ALA A 116 19.41 12.53 11.24
C ALA A 116 18.34 12.99 10.23
N LEU A 117 17.10 12.53 10.37
CA LEU A 117 15.97 12.97 9.55
C LEU A 117 15.52 14.38 9.94
N ALA A 118 15.46 14.69 11.24
CA ALA A 118 15.10 16.01 11.74
C ALA A 118 16.10 17.11 11.31
N ALA A 119 17.36 16.75 11.06
CA ALA A 119 18.36 17.67 10.53
C ALA A 119 18.12 18.07 9.05
N GLN A 120 17.30 17.31 8.31
CA GLN A 120 16.96 17.57 6.91
C GLN A 120 15.63 18.31 6.81
N SER A 121 15.59 19.55 7.30
CA SER A 121 14.40 20.42 7.30
C SER A 121 13.81 20.68 5.91
N ASP A 122 14.62 20.51 4.87
CA ASP A 122 14.22 20.72 3.47
C ASP A 122 13.30 19.60 2.96
N LEU A 123 13.38 18.42 3.59
CA LEU A 123 12.62 17.22 3.22
C LEU A 123 11.59 16.82 4.27
N PHE A 124 11.88 17.03 5.55
CA PHE A 124 11.03 16.61 6.67
C PHE A 124 10.70 17.79 7.58
N GLN A 125 9.40 17.97 7.88
CA GLN A 125 8.96 18.99 8.83
C GLN A 125 9.37 18.65 10.27
N SER A 126 9.22 17.37 10.64
CA SER A 126 9.64 16.85 11.94
C SER A 126 9.90 15.35 11.86
N ALA A 127 10.78 14.85 12.71
CA ALA A 127 11.00 13.43 12.92
C ALA A 127 11.20 13.20 14.41
N PHE A 128 10.47 12.23 14.97
CA PHE A 128 10.54 11.90 16.40
C PHE A 128 10.27 10.42 16.60
N VAL A 129 10.73 9.89 17.73
CA VAL A 129 10.42 8.51 18.13
C VAL A 129 9.44 8.56 19.31
N PRO A 130 8.24 7.98 19.18
CA PRO A 130 7.26 7.94 20.27
C PRO A 130 7.83 7.31 21.54
N GLY A 131 7.51 7.86 22.71
CA GLY A 131 7.96 7.33 24.00
C GLY A 131 9.46 7.53 24.29
N THR A 132 10.13 8.41 23.53
CA THR A 132 11.54 8.77 23.75
C THR A 132 11.70 10.24 24.10
N GLY A 133 12.86 10.59 24.66
CA GLY A 133 13.25 11.96 24.97
C GLY A 133 13.26 12.25 26.48
N PRO A 134 13.73 13.45 26.87
CA PRO A 134 14.05 13.77 28.26
C PRO A 134 12.87 13.59 29.22
N PHE A 135 11.65 13.85 28.74
CA PHE A 135 10.44 13.64 29.52
C PHE A 135 10.25 12.17 29.91
N TYR A 136 10.37 11.24 28.95
CA TYR A 136 10.16 9.82 29.22
C TYR A 136 11.34 9.19 29.97
N ASP A 137 12.55 9.71 29.77
CA ASP A 137 13.74 9.21 30.47
C ASP A 137 13.69 9.54 31.98
N VAL A 138 13.11 10.70 32.35
CA VAL A 138 12.96 11.12 33.75
C VAL A 138 11.66 10.62 34.37
N TYR A 139 10.55 10.75 33.65
CA TYR A 139 9.19 10.51 34.18
C TYR A 139 8.58 9.17 33.74
N GLY A 140 9.33 8.32 33.03
CA GLY A 140 8.82 7.05 32.51
C GLY A 140 8.24 6.12 33.59
N PHE A 141 8.78 6.17 34.81
CA PHE A 141 8.26 5.39 35.93
C PHE A 141 6.86 5.82 36.38
N LEU A 142 6.42 7.06 36.13
CA LEU A 142 5.08 7.53 36.49
C LEU A 142 3.96 6.87 35.69
N PHE A 143 4.29 6.13 34.63
CA PHE A 143 3.34 5.35 33.84
C PHE A 143 3.14 3.93 34.40
N LEU A 144 3.89 3.54 35.42
CA LEU A 144 3.77 2.24 36.07
C LEU A 144 2.87 2.33 37.31
N ASP A 145 2.26 1.20 37.66
CA ASP A 145 1.51 1.08 38.90
C ASP A 145 2.45 1.14 40.12
N LEU A 146 1.93 1.65 41.24
CA LEU A 146 2.69 1.84 42.48
C LEU A 146 3.31 0.54 42.99
N ASP A 147 2.60 -0.59 42.90
CA ASP A 147 3.11 -1.89 43.35
C ASP A 147 4.31 -2.35 42.49
N THR A 148 4.26 -2.05 41.20
CA THR A 148 5.37 -2.34 40.27
C THR A 148 6.60 -1.47 40.59
N ILE A 149 6.38 -0.20 40.92
CA ILE A 149 7.47 0.72 41.31
C ILE A 149 8.11 0.22 42.60
N ASN A 150 7.31 -0.09 43.63
CA ASN A 150 7.82 -0.59 44.90
C ASN A 150 8.66 -1.86 44.72
N ALA A 151 8.16 -2.84 43.97
CA ALA A 151 8.89 -4.07 43.69
C ALA A 151 10.24 -3.82 42.99
N ARG A 152 10.31 -2.88 42.05
CA ARG A 152 11.56 -2.53 41.38
C ARG A 152 12.53 -1.79 42.30
N VAL A 153 12.03 -0.90 43.15
CA VAL A 153 12.86 -0.22 44.15
C VAL A 153 13.44 -1.24 45.12
N ASP A 154 12.63 -2.18 45.63
CA ASP A 154 13.09 -3.25 46.52
C ASP A 154 14.17 -4.12 45.86
N GLU A 155 14.02 -4.46 44.57
CA GLU A 155 15.02 -5.20 43.82
C GLU A 155 16.34 -4.42 43.67
N VAL A 156 16.27 -3.11 43.44
CA VAL A 156 17.45 -2.23 43.37
C VAL A 156 18.13 -2.12 44.72
N LEU A 157 17.36 -1.97 45.80
CA LEU A 157 17.88 -1.91 47.17
C LEU A 157 18.61 -3.20 47.54
N LEU A 158 18.05 -4.38 47.20
CA LEU A 158 18.67 -5.67 47.43
C LEU A 158 20.02 -5.83 46.71
N ARG A 159 20.18 -5.18 45.55
CA ARG A 159 21.39 -5.22 44.72
C ARG A 159 22.31 -4.00 44.88
N GLN A 160 22.08 -3.14 45.86
CA GLN A 160 22.92 -1.94 46.10
C GLN A 160 24.44 -2.21 46.11
N PRO A 161 24.96 -3.27 46.77
CA PRO A 161 26.39 -3.55 46.77
C PRO A 161 26.95 -3.81 45.37
N LEU A 162 26.16 -4.51 44.53
CA LEU A 162 26.52 -4.80 43.15
C LEU A 162 26.57 -3.51 42.30
N PHE A 163 25.59 -2.63 42.45
CA PHE A 163 25.58 -1.34 41.75
C PHE A 163 26.73 -0.44 42.21
N HIS A 164 27.07 -0.46 43.50
CA HIS A 164 28.23 0.27 44.01
C HIS A 164 29.53 -0.23 43.38
N ALA A 165 29.71 -1.55 43.27
CA ALA A 165 30.87 -2.16 42.62
C ALA A 165 30.98 -1.78 41.13
N LEU A 166 29.86 -1.85 40.40
CA LEU A 166 29.78 -1.45 38.99
C LEU A 166 30.04 0.05 38.78
N ALA A 167 29.57 0.91 39.70
CA ALA A 167 29.83 2.34 39.64
C ALA A 167 31.32 2.67 39.87
N THR A 168 32.01 1.90 40.72
CA THR A 168 33.45 2.06 40.95
C THR A 168 34.31 1.51 39.82
N ALA A 169 33.87 0.42 39.17
CA ALA A 169 34.58 -0.21 38.05
C ALA A 169 33.55 -0.85 37.09
N PRO A 170 33.16 -0.16 36.00
CA PRO A 170 32.19 -0.66 35.03
C PRO A 170 32.85 -1.63 34.04
N ASP A 171 33.55 -2.63 34.55
CA ASP A 171 34.20 -3.67 33.76
C ASP A 171 34.01 -5.06 34.39
N ILE A 172 34.33 -6.10 33.61
CA ILE A 172 34.28 -7.49 34.08
C ILE A 172 35.24 -7.70 35.26
N GLY A 173 36.34 -6.93 35.32
CA GLY A 173 37.31 -6.96 36.42
C GLY A 173 36.69 -6.57 37.77
N GLY A 174 35.92 -5.48 37.81
CA GLY A 174 35.22 -4.99 38.99
C GLY A 174 34.18 -5.98 39.52
N LEU A 175 33.45 -6.65 38.62
CA LEU A 175 32.51 -7.70 39.00
C LEU A 175 33.19 -8.93 39.60
N THR A 176 34.34 -9.33 39.06
CA THR A 176 35.12 -10.45 39.61
C THR A 176 35.71 -10.14 40.98
N ALA A 177 36.12 -8.88 41.24
CA ALA A 177 36.62 -8.48 42.55
C ALA A 177 35.54 -8.63 43.64
N LEU A 178 34.30 -8.24 43.36
CA LEU A 178 33.18 -8.36 44.30
C LEU A 178 32.85 -9.83 44.65
N VAL A 179 32.87 -10.73 43.66
CA VAL A 179 32.62 -12.18 43.89
C VAL A 179 33.74 -12.82 44.72
N THR A 180 34.93 -12.23 44.73
CA THR A 180 36.07 -12.76 45.51
C THR A 180 36.07 -12.22 46.95
N GLU A 181 35.31 -11.17 47.22
CA GLU A 181 35.25 -10.48 48.52
C GLU A 181 34.03 -10.89 49.38
N ILE A 182 33.10 -11.66 48.81
CA ILE A 182 31.95 -12.31 49.48
C ILE A 182 32.26 -13.79 49.70
#